data_AF-A0A958HVT7-F1
#
_entry.id   AF-A0A958HVT7-F1
#
_cell.length_a   1.000
_cell.length_b   1.000
_cell.length_c   1.000
_cell.angle_alpha   90.00
_cell.angle_beta   90.00
_cell.angle_gamma   90.00
#
_symmetry.space_group_name_H-M   'P 1'
#
loop_
_entity.id
_entity.type
_entity.pdbx_description
1 polymer ?
#
loop_
_entity_poly.entity_id
_entity_poly.type
_entity_poly.pdbx_seq_one_letter_code
_entity_poly.pdbx_strand_id
1 'polypeptide(L)'
;MKKSLITLGSILVLAAALYANTVIIEFSGEPSANKIILNWKTGLEENVDLFIVQRSTNNKDFLPVGEVAPTGSNSAYEFIDTNLSDVKTIFYYRLRIRNSDGTFQLSEPISVIPKISSFAKTWGSIKALFQ
;
A
#
# COMPACT_ATOMS: atom_id res chain seq x y z
N MET A 1 -45.20 -39.82 19.99
CA MET A 1 -44.48 -39.98 18.70
C MET A 1 -44.31 -38.58 18.12
N LYS A 2 -43.15 -37.98 17.85
CA LYS A 2 -41.75 -38.39 17.72
C LYS A 2 -40.86 -37.37 18.45
N LYS A 3 -39.77 -37.84 19.04
CA LYS A 3 -38.67 -37.00 19.54
C LYS A 3 -37.82 -36.54 18.35
N SER A 4 -37.32 -35.31 18.38
CA SER A 4 -36.00 -34.99 17.81
C SER A 4 -35.43 -33.74 18.49
N LEU A 5 -34.42 -33.96 19.35
CA LEU A 5 -33.32 -33.02 19.50
C LEU A 5 -32.53 -32.98 18.17
N ILE A 6 -31.72 -31.93 17.94
CA ILE A 6 -30.28 -32.01 17.57
C ILE A 6 -29.71 -30.57 17.47
N THR A 7 -28.93 -30.24 18.50
CA THR A 7 -27.72 -29.40 18.61
C THR A 7 -27.67 -27.93 18.17
N LEU A 8 -27.34 -27.09 19.17
CA LEU A 8 -26.56 -25.86 19.08
C LEU A 8 -25.33 -26.02 18.17
N GLY A 9 -25.19 -25.11 17.22
CA GLY A 9 -23.91 -24.78 16.60
C GLY A 9 -23.56 -23.33 16.91
N SER A 10 -22.88 -23.09 18.03
CA SER A 10 -22.21 -21.81 18.28
C SER A 10 -21.14 -21.61 17.21
N ILE A 11 -21.37 -20.67 16.30
CA ILE A 11 -20.30 -20.17 15.44
C ILE A 11 -19.55 -19.12 16.27
N LEU A 12 -18.59 -19.60 17.07
CA LEU A 12 -17.52 -18.75 17.58
C LEU A 12 -16.52 -18.62 16.43
N VAL A 13 -16.73 -17.63 15.55
CA VAL A 13 -15.65 -17.18 14.66
C VAL A 13 -14.63 -16.50 15.55
N LEU A 14 -13.69 -17.27 16.10
CA LEU A 14 -12.38 -16.76 16.48
C LEU A 14 -11.67 -16.39 15.17
N ALA A 15 -12.09 -15.28 14.57
CA ALA A 15 -11.15 -14.49 13.82
C ALA A 15 -10.18 -14.01 14.89
N ALA A 16 -9.04 -14.70 15.02
CA ALA A 16 -7.88 -14.05 15.56
C ALA A 16 -7.60 -12.90 14.59
N ALA A 17 -8.26 -11.76 14.80
CA ALA A 17 -7.65 -10.49 14.54
C ALA A 17 -6.40 -10.56 15.40
N LEU A 18 -5.32 -11.05 14.81
CA LEU A 18 -4.00 -10.75 15.29
C LEU A 18 -4.06 -9.25 15.46
N TYR A 19 -4.10 -8.78 16.70
CA TYR A 19 -3.71 -7.42 16.99
C TYR A 19 -2.23 -7.43 16.62
N ALA A 20 -1.94 -7.34 15.31
CA ALA A 20 -0.63 -7.05 14.82
C ALA A 20 -0.28 -5.79 15.59
N ASN A 21 0.77 -5.87 16.40
CA ASN A 21 1.43 -4.69 16.90
C ASN A 21 1.85 -3.93 15.65
N THR A 22 0.97 -3.08 15.13
CA THR A 22 1.08 -2.55 13.79
C THR A 22 1.97 -1.35 13.88
N VAL A 23 3.14 -1.45 13.28
CA VAL A 23 4.06 -0.33 13.10
C VAL A 23 3.35 0.80 12.34
N ILE A 24 2.44 0.45 11.42
CA ILE A 24 1.70 1.41 10.59
C ILE A 24 0.37 1.74 11.26
N ILE A 25 0.16 3.03 11.57
CA ILE A 25 -1.10 3.57 12.07
C ILE A 25 -2.01 3.94 10.90
N GLU A 26 -1.44 4.57 9.89
CA GLU A 26 -2.17 5.08 8.73
C GLU A 26 -1.33 4.90 7.48
N PHE A 27 -1.98 4.53 6.38
CA PHE A 27 -1.38 4.49 5.05
C PHE A 27 -2.39 4.96 4.01
N SER A 28 -2.01 5.98 3.25
CA SER A 28 -2.86 6.62 2.25
C SER A 28 -2.08 6.96 0.98
N GLY A 29 -2.82 7.18 -0.10
CA GLY A 29 -2.24 7.44 -1.41
C GLY A 29 -3.07 8.45 -2.18
N GLU A 30 -2.43 9.54 -2.61
CA GLU A 30 -3.07 10.66 -3.28
C GLU A 30 -2.52 10.81 -4.70
N PRO A 31 -3.37 10.75 -5.74
CA PRO A 31 -2.95 10.97 -7.10
C PRO A 31 -2.77 12.48 -7.38
N SER A 32 -1.61 12.86 -7.91
CA SER A 32 -1.28 14.24 -8.30
C SER A 32 -0.63 14.23 -9.67
N ALA A 33 -0.81 15.25 -10.51
CA ALA A 33 -0.47 15.23 -11.95
C ALA A 33 0.77 14.37 -12.34
N ASN A 34 0.53 13.19 -12.92
CA ASN A 34 1.52 12.20 -13.37
C ASN A 34 2.36 11.54 -12.25
N LYS A 35 1.91 11.57 -11.01
CA LYS A 35 2.54 10.96 -9.84
C LYS A 35 1.49 10.46 -8.83
N ILE A 36 1.91 9.55 -7.96
CA ILE A 36 1.13 9.14 -6.79
C ILE A 36 1.98 9.44 -5.56
N ILE A 37 1.40 10.19 -4.63
CA ILE A 37 2.03 10.55 -3.36
C ILE A 37 1.49 9.59 -2.31
N LEU A 38 2.37 8.78 -1.75
CA LEU A 38 2.03 7.85 -0.68
C LEU A 38 2.44 8.46 0.65
N ASN A 39 1.55 8.45 1.62
CA ASN A 39 1.79 8.97 2.96
C ASN A 39 1.50 7.86 3.97
N TRP A 40 2.37 7.71 4.96
CA TRP A 40 2.08 6.85 6.12
C TRP A 40 2.55 7.45 7.42
N LYS A 41 1.89 7.04 8.48
CA LYS A 41 2.24 7.36 9.86
C LYS A 41 2.53 6.09 10.63
N THR A 42 3.59 6.13 11.42
CA THR A 42 4.01 5.01 12.25
C THR A 42 3.67 5.24 13.71
N GLY A 43 3.55 4.15 14.46
CA GLY A 43 3.39 4.17 15.91
C GLY A 43 4.72 3.95 16.62
N LEU A 44 5.04 2.70 16.93
CA LEU A 44 6.33 2.33 17.52
C LEU A 44 7.24 1.72 16.45
N GLU A 45 8.47 2.26 16.34
CA GLU A 45 9.47 1.81 15.37
C GLU A 45 10.67 1.09 16.00
N GLU A 46 10.55 0.60 17.25
CA GLU A 46 11.68 0.11 18.06
C GLU A 46 12.54 -0.97 17.40
N ASN A 47 11.99 -1.74 16.46
CA ASN A 47 12.70 -2.79 15.73
C ASN A 47 12.58 -2.64 14.22
N VAL A 48 12.27 -1.45 13.71
CA VAL A 48 12.16 -1.23 12.27
C VAL A 48 13.52 -0.85 11.70
N ASP A 49 13.91 -1.55 10.64
CA ASP A 49 15.16 -1.30 9.90
C ASP A 49 14.88 -0.61 8.56
N LEU A 50 13.80 -1.00 7.87
CA LEU A 50 13.49 -0.45 6.55
C LEU A 50 12.01 -0.51 6.20
N PHE A 51 11.49 0.55 5.58
CA PHE A 51 10.20 0.53 4.88
C PHE A 51 10.43 0.31 3.39
N ILE A 52 9.87 -0.77 2.84
CA ILE A 52 9.92 -1.08 1.41
C ILE A 52 8.54 -0.79 0.82
N VAL A 53 8.45 0.23 -0.02
CA VAL A 53 7.22 0.57 -0.75
C VAL A 53 7.07 -0.43 -1.89
N GLN A 54 5.95 -1.14 -1.93
CA GLN A 54 5.65 -2.09 -3.00
C GLN A 54 4.43 -1.64 -3.80
N ARG A 55 4.47 -1.92 -5.11
CA ARG A 55 3.40 -1.63 -6.06
C ARG A 55 2.97 -2.87 -6.82
N SER A 56 1.69 -2.97 -7.11
CA SER A 56 1.09 -4.00 -7.95
C SER A 56 0.06 -3.38 -8.91
N THR A 57 -0.15 -4.02 -10.06
CA THR A 57 -1.23 -3.69 -11.01
C THR A 57 -2.38 -4.70 -10.97
N ASN A 58 -2.24 -5.78 -10.18
CA ASN A 58 -3.22 -6.88 -10.11
C ASN A 58 -3.58 -7.28 -8.67
N ASN A 59 -3.09 -6.53 -7.67
CA ASN A 59 -3.25 -6.78 -6.23
C ASN A 59 -2.73 -8.16 -5.75
N LYS A 60 -1.83 -8.79 -6.52
CA LYS A 60 -1.25 -10.10 -6.20
C LYS A 60 0.27 -10.05 -6.25
N ASP A 61 0.80 -9.58 -7.37
CA ASP A 61 2.23 -9.48 -7.62
C ASP A 61 2.72 -8.08 -7.25
N PHE A 62 3.40 -7.97 -6.12
CA PHE A 62 3.91 -6.72 -5.57
C PHE A 62 5.42 -6.62 -5.79
N LEU A 63 5.84 -5.61 -6.55
CA LEU A 63 7.25 -5.31 -6.82
C LEU A 63 7.71 -4.12 -5.97
N PRO A 64 8.95 -4.13 -5.46
CA PRO A 64 9.50 -2.98 -4.76
C PRO A 64 9.67 -1.80 -5.73
N VAL A 65 9.25 -0.62 -5.30
CA VAL A 65 9.38 0.64 -6.07
C VAL A 65 10.20 1.69 -5.35
N GLY A 66 10.44 1.51 -4.05
CA GLY A 66 11.27 2.41 -3.26
C GLY A 66 11.50 1.89 -1.86
N GLU A 67 12.47 2.48 -1.19
CA GLU A 67 12.86 2.17 0.18
C GLU A 67 12.98 3.48 0.96
N VAL A 68 12.53 3.48 2.21
CA VAL A 68 12.58 4.63 3.12
C VAL A 68 13.11 4.17 4.46
N ALA A 69 14.16 4.83 4.94
CA ALA A 69 14.75 4.56 6.24
C ALA A 69 13.83 5.11 7.36
N PRO A 70 13.68 4.37 8.48
CA PRO A 70 12.93 4.85 9.63
C PRO A 70 13.65 6.03 10.30
N THR A 71 12.86 6.97 10.81
CA THR A 71 13.33 8.14 11.57
C THR A 71 12.98 8.05 13.06
N GLY A 72 12.16 7.08 13.47
CA GLY A 72 11.77 6.83 14.85
C GLY A 72 10.25 6.79 15.05
N SER A 73 9.83 6.37 16.25
CA SER A 73 8.41 6.24 16.62
C SER A 73 7.61 7.53 16.42
N ASN A 74 6.33 7.39 16.03
CA ASN A 74 5.39 8.49 15.73
C ASN A 74 5.80 9.38 14.56
N SER A 75 6.57 8.86 13.61
CA SER A 75 6.99 9.59 12.42
C SER A 75 5.94 9.54 11.31
N ALA A 76 6.00 10.54 10.44
CA ALA A 76 5.23 10.60 9.19
C ALA A 76 6.21 10.59 8.02
N TYR A 77 5.84 9.89 6.95
CA TYR A 77 6.68 9.67 5.79
C TYR A 77 5.91 9.93 4.51
N GLU A 78 6.65 10.34 3.48
CA GLU A 78 6.15 10.55 2.13
C GLU A 78 7.02 9.77 1.13
N PHE A 79 6.37 9.14 0.15
CA PHE A 79 7.03 8.56 -1.02
C PHE A 79 6.31 8.97 -2.29
N ILE A 80 7.05 9.45 -3.28
CA ILE A 80 6.48 9.90 -4.56
C ILE A 80 6.82 8.88 -5.64
N ASP A 81 5.78 8.21 -6.16
CA ASP A 81 5.89 7.34 -7.32
C ASP A 81 5.56 8.12 -8.61
N THR A 82 6.55 8.26 -9.48
CA THR A 82 6.42 8.93 -10.78
C THR A 82 6.39 7.96 -11.96
N ASN A 83 6.65 6.67 -11.74
CA ASN A 83 6.81 5.69 -12.80
C ASN A 83 5.47 5.04 -13.15
N LEU A 84 4.51 5.85 -13.60
CA LEU A 84 3.14 5.42 -13.88
C LEU A 84 2.99 5.11 -15.37
N SER A 85 2.94 3.82 -15.70
CA SER A 85 2.90 3.35 -17.09
C SER A 85 1.62 3.76 -17.83
N ASP A 86 0.47 3.79 -17.14
CA ASP A 86 -0.85 4.00 -17.76
C ASP A 86 -1.86 4.71 -16.85
N VAL A 87 -2.67 5.58 -17.46
CA VAL A 87 -3.68 6.43 -16.79
C VAL A 87 -4.88 5.62 -16.29
N LYS A 88 -5.16 4.48 -16.94
CA LYS A 88 -6.37 3.67 -16.69
C LYS A 88 -6.11 2.47 -15.78
N THR A 89 -4.86 2.27 -15.39
CA THR A 89 -4.46 1.14 -14.55
C THR A 89 -4.66 1.52 -13.09
N ILE A 90 -5.39 0.67 -12.36
CA ILE A 90 -5.46 0.76 -10.90
C ILE A 90 -4.12 0.29 -10.36
N PHE A 91 -3.47 1.12 -9.56
CA PHE A 91 -2.26 0.74 -8.84
C PHE A 91 -2.61 0.39 -7.40
N TYR A 92 -2.06 -0.72 -6.93
CA TYR A 92 -2.17 -1.15 -5.54
C TYR A 92 -0.83 -0.93 -4.87
N TYR A 93 -0.84 -0.33 -3.69
CA TYR A 93 0.35 -0.07 -2.91
C TYR A 93 0.25 -0.72 -1.55
N ARG A 94 1.38 -1.18 -1.02
CA ARG A 94 1.50 -1.64 0.37
C ARG A 94 2.91 -1.37 0.86
N LEU A 95 3.07 -1.33 2.17
CA LEU A 95 4.37 -1.27 2.82
C LEU A 95 4.80 -2.67 3.25
N ARG A 96 6.04 -3.02 2.93
CA ARG A 96 6.73 -4.16 3.51
C ARG A 96 7.79 -3.64 4.47
N ILE A 97 7.60 -3.91 5.75
CA ILE A 97 8.44 -3.41 6.83
C ILE A 97 9.44 -4.51 7.16
N ARG A 98 10.73 -4.21 7.04
CA ARG A 98 11.81 -5.09 7.49
C ARG A 98 12.18 -4.70 8.91
N ASN A 99 12.15 -5.67 9.81
CA ASN A 99 12.60 -5.48 11.17
C ASN A 99 14.10 -5.78 11.29
N SER A 100 14.73 -5.29 12.35
CA SER A 100 16.16 -5.49 12.64
C SER A 100 16.53 -6.97 12.85
N ASP A 101 15.56 -7.82 13.18
CA ASP A 101 15.70 -9.28 13.30
C ASP A 101 15.57 -10.02 11.95
N GLY A 102 15.36 -9.29 10.85
CA GLY A 102 15.18 -9.83 9.50
C GLY A 102 13.75 -10.31 9.20
N THR A 103 12.81 -10.21 10.16
CA THR A 103 11.41 -10.52 9.92
C THR A 103 10.74 -9.44 9.07
N PHE A 104 9.63 -9.79 8.45
CA PHE A 104 8.85 -8.86 7.64
C PHE A 104 7.41 -8.75 8.14
N GLN A 105 6.91 -7.52 8.17
CA GLN A 105 5.50 -7.21 8.35
C GLN A 105 4.96 -6.53 7.10
N LEU A 106 3.67 -6.70 6.82
CA LEU A 106 3.00 -6.13 5.67
C LEU A 106 1.85 -5.23 6.14
N SER A 107 1.70 -4.06 5.52
CA SER A 107 0.49 -3.27 5.67
C SER A 107 -0.66 -3.87 4.86
N GLU A 108 -1.88 -3.44 5.17
CA GLU A 108 -2.99 -3.60 4.24
C GLU A 108 -2.69 -2.84 2.93
N PRO A 109 -3.05 -3.40 1.77
CA PRO A 109 -2.87 -2.72 0.50
C PRO A 109 -3.95 -1.65 0.29
N ILE A 110 -3.56 -0.52 -0.26
CA ILE A 110 -4.46 0.53 -0.73
C ILE A 110 -4.50 0.54 -2.26
N SER A 111 -5.62 0.94 -2.84
CA SER A 111 -5.75 1.13 -4.29
C SER A 111 -5.83 2.61 -4.65
N VAL A 112 -5.06 3.03 -5.64
CA VAL A 112 -5.01 4.42 -6.10
C VAL A 112 -5.16 4.45 -7.63
N ILE A 113 -6.03 5.34 -8.12
CA ILE A 113 -6.22 5.59 -9.55
C ILE A 113 -5.43 6.86 -9.91
N PRO A 114 -4.48 6.78 -10.85
CA PRO A 114 -3.60 7.91 -11.17
C PRO A 114 -4.37 9.05 -11.87
N LYS A 115 -3.99 10.29 -11.56
CA LYS A 115 -4.48 11.50 -12.24
C LYS A 115 -3.38 12.02 -13.17
N ILE A 116 -3.56 11.83 -14.48
CA ILE A 116 -2.61 12.35 -15.49
C ILE A 116 -3.16 13.63 -16.09
N SER A 117 -2.32 14.67 -16.18
CA SER A 117 -2.68 15.90 -16.89
C SER A 117 -2.69 15.62 -18.40
N SER A 118 -3.87 15.70 -19.03
CA SER A 118 -4.05 15.39 -20.46
C SER A 118 -3.27 16.30 -21.39
N PHE A 119 -2.97 17.53 -20.96
CA PHE A 119 -2.26 18.51 -21.78
C PHE A 119 -0.77 18.17 -21.94
N ALA A 120 -0.10 17.68 -20.89
CA ALA A 120 1.34 17.42 -20.96
C ALA A 120 1.69 16.32 -21.99
N LYS A 121 0.82 15.32 -22.18
CA LYS A 121 1.07 14.17 -23.07
C LYS A 121 0.83 14.51 -24.55
N THR A 122 -0.13 15.38 -24.86
CA THR A 122 -0.45 15.77 -26.25
C THR A 122 0.54 16.78 -26.82
N TRP A 123 0.97 17.78 -26.02
CA TRP A 123 1.94 18.78 -26.48
C TRP A 123 3.32 18.20 -26.81
N GLY A 124 3.79 17.21 -26.05
CA GLY A 124 5.03 16.49 -26.38
C GLY A 124 4.93 15.71 -27.69
N SER A 125 3.78 15.10 -27.96
CA SER A 125 3.54 14.32 -29.19
C SER A 125 3.44 15.22 -30.42
N ILE A 126 2.79 16.38 -30.30
CA ILE A 126 2.67 17.35 -31.40
C ILE A 126 4.04 17.94 -31.76
N LYS A 127 4.87 18.28 -30.76
CA LYS A 127 6.19 18.87 -31.02
C LYS A 127 7.15 17.89 -31.73
N ALA A 128 7.02 16.59 -31.48
CA ALA A 128 7.82 15.55 -32.13
C ALA A 128 7.42 15.30 -33.60
N LEU A 129 6.25 15.77 -34.05
CA LEU A 129 5.79 15.62 -35.44
C LEU A 129 6.30 16.70 -36.39
N PHE A 130 6.94 17.76 -35.86
CA PHE A 130 7.47 18.88 -36.65
C PHE A 130 9.00 18.99 -36.56
N GLN A 131 9.68 17.87 -36.27
CA GLN A 131 11.14 17.72 -36.37
C GLN A 131 11.49 16.76 -37.50
#